data_AF-A0A1P8Q2K2-F1
#
_entry.id   AF-A0A1P8Q2K2-F1
#
_cell.length_a   1.000
_cell.length_b   1.000
_cell.length_c   1.000
_cell.angle_alpha   90.00
_cell.angle_beta   90.00
_cell.angle_gamma   90.00
#
_symmetry.space_group_name_H-M   'P 1'
#
loop_
_entity.id
_entity.type
_entity.pdbx_description
1 polymer ?
#
loop_
_entity_poly.entity_id
_entity_poly.type
_entity_poly.pdbx_seq_one_letter_code
_entity_poly.pdbx_strand_id
1 'polypeptide(L)' 'MKEKSESNGISFVGLLTLIFVIAKLFGLIHWSWLLVFAPVLIEIVLALLLYTIAGLILLVKYLIMKYQIWKFDREK' A
#
# COMPACT_ATOMS: atom_id res chain seq x y z
N MET A 1 -16.76 22.15 28.94
CA MET A 1 -15.72 21.73 27.97
C MET A 1 -16.30 20.56 27.19
N LYS A 2 -16.28 20.57 25.84
CA LYS A 2 -16.83 19.47 25.05
C LYS A 2 -15.92 18.26 25.20
N GLU A 3 -16.42 17.19 25.83
CA GLU A 3 -15.73 15.91 25.82
C GLU A 3 -15.67 15.41 24.37
N LYS A 4 -14.45 15.31 23.86
CA LYS A 4 -14.16 14.70 22.57
C LYS A 4 -14.08 13.20 22.84
N SER A 5 -15.22 12.53 22.83
CA SER A 5 -15.27 11.08 22.85
C SER A 5 -14.69 10.58 21.53
N GLU A 6 -13.38 10.32 21.53
CA GLU A 6 -12.73 9.58 20.46
C GLU A 6 -13.27 8.15 20.48
N SER A 7 -14.33 7.94 19.71
CA SER A 7 -14.83 6.62 19.41
C SER A 7 -13.78 5.90 18.58
N ASN A 8 -12.90 5.18 19.26
CA ASN A 8 -12.01 4.17 18.70
C ASN A 8 -12.85 2.98 18.19
N GLY A 9 -13.72 3.25 17.21
CA GLY A 9 -14.49 2.22 16.52
C GLY A 9 -13.54 1.33 15.75
N ILE A 10 -13.77 0.01 15.84
CA ILE A 10 -13.05 -0.98 15.03
C ILE A 10 -13.07 -0.51 13.57
N SER A 11 -11.87 -0.36 12.98
CA SER A 11 -11.74 -0.04 11.58
C SER A 11 -12.46 -1.10 10.76
N PHE A 12 -13.23 -0.69 9.75
CA PHE A 12 -13.99 -1.59 8.87
C PHE A 12 -13.14 -2.77 8.36
N VAL A 13 -11.87 -2.52 8.06
CA VAL A 13 -10.86 -3.51 7.65
C VAL A 13 -10.61 -4.57 8.73
N GLY A 14 -10.55 -4.19 10.00
CA GLY A 14 -10.37 -5.11 11.12
C GLY A 14 -11.58 -6.03 11.30
N LEU A 15 -12.79 -5.49 11.10
CA LEU A 15 -14.03 -6.26 11.13
C LEU A 15 -14.10 -7.27 9.98
N LEU A 16 -13.69 -6.85 8.77
CA LEU A 16 -13.61 -7.72 7.60
C LEU A 16 -12.57 -8.84 7.80
N THR A 17 -11.40 -8.51 8.34
CA THR A 17 -10.35 -9.48 8.67
C THR A 17 -10.87 -10.51 9.69
N LEU A 18 -11.58 -10.06 10.72
CA LEU A 18 -12.18 -10.94 11.71
C LEU A 18 -13.22 -11.89 11.10
N ILE A 19 -14.08 -11.40 10.21
CA ILE A 19 -15.08 -12.23 9.50
C ILE A 19 -14.39 -13.33 8.67
N PHE A 20 -13.34 -12.98 7.91
CA PHE A 20 -12.58 -13.95 7.12
C PHE A 20 -11.87 -15.00 7.99
N VAL A 21 -11.30 -14.59 9.14
CA VAL A 21 -10.66 -15.49 10.11
C VAL A 21 -11.69 -16.46 10.69
N ILE A 22 -12.85 -15.96 11.09
CA ILE A 22 -13.94 -16.79 11.62
C ILE A 22 -14.43 -17.77 10.55
N ALA A 23 -14.71 -17.31 9.32
CA ALA A 23 -15.15 -18.19 8.23
C ALA A 23 -14.14 -19.32 7.92
N LYS A 24 -12.84 -19.03 8.02
CA LYS A 24 -11.74 -20.01 7.88
C LYS A 24 -11.75 -21.05 9.00
N LEU A 25 -11.95 -20.62 10.26
CA LEU A 25 -12.01 -21.52 11.42
C LEU A 25 -13.23 -22.44 11.42
N PHE A 26 -14.36 -21.95 10.92
CA PHE A 26 -15.57 -22.76 10.73
C PHE A 26 -15.52 -23.66 9.49
N GLY A 27 -14.41 -23.68 8.74
CA GLY A 27 -14.24 -24.56 7.59
C GLY A 27 -15.10 -24.18 6.37
N LEU A 28 -15.67 -22.98 6.34
CA LEU A 28 -16.48 -22.49 5.21
C LEU A 28 -15.63 -22.24 3.95
N ILE A 29 -14.31 -22.09 4.12
CA ILE A 29 -13.37 -21.75 3.03
C ILE A 29 -12.08 -22.58 3.17
N HIS A 30 -11.76 -23.38 2.15
CA HIS A 30 -10.55 -24.25 2.09
C HIS A 30 -9.25 -23.53 1.68
N TRP A 31 -9.31 -22.21 1.46
CA TRP A 31 -8.20 -21.44 0.89
C TRP A 31 -7.00 -21.33 1.83
N SER A 32 -5.84 -20.91 1.31
CA SER A 32 -4.62 -20.67 2.08
C SER A 32 -4.79 -19.55 3.12
N TRP A 33 -4.03 -19.59 4.22
CA TRP A 33 -4.10 -18.59 5.30
C TRP A 33 -3.74 -17.18 4.85
N LEU A 34 -2.94 -17.04 3.80
CA LEU A 34 -2.60 -15.74 3.22
C LEU A 34 -3.81 -15.02 2.62
N LEU A 35 -4.76 -15.75 2.01
CA LEU A 35 -5.96 -15.16 1.42
C LEU A 35 -7.01 -14.73 2.46
N VAL A 36 -6.90 -15.19 3.70
CA VAL A 36 -7.71 -14.66 4.83
C VAL A 36 -7.35 -13.19 5.09
N PHE A 37 -6.11 -12.81 4.81
CA PHE A 37 -5.61 -11.43 4.87
C PHE A 37 -5.69 -10.73 3.51
N ALA A 38 -6.45 -11.27 2.54
CA ALA A 38 -6.65 -10.62 1.24
C ALA A 38 -7.03 -9.13 1.34
N PRO A 39 -7.88 -8.67 2.28
CA PRO A 39 -8.18 -7.24 2.43
C PRO A 39 -6.91 -6.40 2.63
N VAL A 40 -6.01 -6.85 3.50
CA VAL A 40 -4.75 -6.16 3.81
C VAL A 40 -3.74 -6.31 2.67
N LEU A 41 -3.69 -7.48 2.02
CA LEU A 41 -2.79 -7.71 0.88
C LEU A 41 -3.14 -6.82 -0.32
N ILE A 42 -4.43 -6.59 -0.59
CA ILE A 42 -4.87 -5.70 -1.66
C ILE A 42 -4.37 -4.27 -1.39
N GLU A 43 -4.50 -3.79 -0.16
CA GLU A 43 -3.98 -2.47 0.24
C GLU A 43 -2.45 -2.38 0.06
N ILE A 44 -1.71 -3.40 0.51
CA ILE A 44 -0.25 -3.46 0.38
C ILE A 44 0.19 -3.47 -1.10
N VAL A 45 -0.44 -4.30 -1.93
CA VAL A 45 -0.10 -4.41 -3.35
C VAL A 45 -0.40 -3.11 -4.09
N LEU A 46 -1.53 -2.47 -3.79
CA LEU A 46 -1.90 -1.18 -4.37
C LEU A 46 -0.89 -0.08 -3.97
N ALA A 47 -0.53 -0.02 -2.67
CA ALA A 47 0.46 0.93 -2.18
C ALA A 47 1.83 0.70 -2.82
N LEU A 48 2.27 -0.55 -2.93
CA LEU A 48 3.54 -0.92 -3.55
C LEU A 48 3.57 -0.54 -5.05
N LEU A 49 2.47 -0.75 -5.76
CA LEU A 49 2.35 -0.36 -7.16
C LEU A 49 2.46 1.17 -7.33
N LEU A 50 1.80 1.95 -6.48
CA LEU A 50 1.92 3.41 -6.51
C LEU A 50 3.35 3.88 -6.19
N TYR A 51 4.00 3.26 -5.20
CA TYR A 51 5.35 3.61 -4.80
C TYR A 51 6.38 3.30 -5.90
N THR A 52 6.23 2.16 -6.56
CA THR A 52 7.11 1.77 -7.67
C THR A 52 6.97 2.69 -8.86
N ILE A 53 5.74 3.07 -9.24
CA ILE A 53 5.48 4.04 -10.31
C ILE A 53 6.08 5.40 -9.95
N ALA A 54 5.84 5.90 -8.75
CA ALA A 54 6.39 7.18 -8.29
C ALA A 54 7.92 7.17 -8.28
N GLY A 55 8.53 6.08 -7.80
CA GLY A 55 9.98 5.88 -7.82
C GLY A 55 10.55 5.87 -9.23
N LEU A 56 9.89 5.20 -10.18
CA LEU A 56 10.26 5.19 -11.60
C LEU A 56 10.23 6.59 -12.21
N ILE A 57 9.17 7.36 -11.96
CA ILE A 57 9.04 8.73 -12.45
C ILE A 57 10.18 9.61 -11.91
N LEU A 58 10.44 9.53 -10.61
CA LEU A 58 11.54 10.28 -9.97
C LEU A 58 12.91 9.87 -10.52
N LEU A 59 13.14 8.58 -10.71
CA LEU A 59 14.38 8.04 -11.27
C LEU A 59 14.61 8.57 -12.69
N VAL A 60 13.60 8.46 -13.55
CA VAL A 60 13.67 8.98 -14.93
C VAL A 60 13.94 10.49 -14.92
N LYS A 61 13.23 11.24 -14.07
CA LYS A 61 13.41 12.69 -13.95
C LYS A 61 14.83 13.04 -13.49
N TYR A 62 15.38 12.30 -12.54
CA TYR A 62 16.77 12.43 -12.08
C TYR A 62 17.77 12.14 -13.19
N LEU A 63 17.57 11.08 -13.98
CA LEU A 63 18.44 10.73 -15.10
C LEU A 63 18.42 11.78 -16.20
N ILE A 64 17.24 12.30 -16.56
CA ILE A 64 17.11 13.37 -17.57
C ILE A 64 17.83 14.63 -17.08
N MET A 65 17.60 15.05 -15.84
CA MET A 65 18.26 16.24 -15.27
C MET A 65 19.77 16.06 -15.23
N LYS A 66 20.25 14.89 -14.80
CA LYS A 66 21.67 14.58 -14.76
C LYS A 66 22.31 14.58 -16.15
N TYR A 67 21.61 14.04 -17.15
CA TYR A 67 22.09 14.03 -18.54
C TYR A 67 22.20 15.45 -19.12
N GLN A 68 21.21 16.31 -18.84
CA GLN A 68 21.23 17.72 -19.26
C GLN A 68 22.43 18.47 -18.65
N ILE A 69 22.69 18.27 -17.36
CA ILE A 69 23.83 18.92 -16.67
C ILE A 69 25.17 18.45 -17.25
N TRP A 70 25.35 17.14 -17.42
CA TRP A 70 26.57 16.59 -17.99
C TRP A 70 26.82 17.11 -19.41
N LYS A 71 25.76 17.27 -20.22
CA LYS A 71 25.87 17.82 -21.58
C LYS A 71 26.32 19.29 -21.57
N PHE A 72 25.78 20.10 -20.66
CA PHE A 72 26.13 21.52 -20.57
C PHE A 72 27.59 21.76 -20.15
N ASP A 73 28.14 20.90 -19.30
CA ASP A 73 29.55 20.99 -18.89
C ASP A 73 30.53 20.64 -20.03
N ARG A 74 30.12 19.75 -20.94
CA ARG A 74 30.93 19.31 -22.09
C ARG A 74 31.02 20.31 -23.23
N GLU A 75 30.11 21.29 -23.32
CA GLU A 75 30.11 22.31 -24.38
C GLU A 75 30.79 23.63 -23.94
N LYS A 76 31.34 23.70 -22.72
CA LYS A 76 32.19 24.80 -22.25
C LYS A 76 33.67 24.48 -22.41
#